data_AF-A0A376WY85-F1
#
_entry.id   AF-A0A376WY85-F1
#
_cell.length_a   1.000
_cell.length_b   1.000
_cell.length_c   1.000
_cell.angle_alpha   90.00
_cell.angle_beta   90.00
_cell.angle_gamma   90.00
#
_symmetry.space_group_name_H-M   'P 1'
#
loop_
_entity.id
_entity.type
_entity.pdbx_description
1 polymer ?
#
loop_
_entity_poly.entity_id
_entity_poly.type
_entity_poly.pdbx_seq_one_letter_code
_entity_poly.pdbx_strand_id
1 'polypeptide(L)'
;MSTVTITDLARENVRNLTPYQSARRLGGNGDVWLNANEYPTAVEFQLTQQTLNRYPECQPKAVIENYAQYAGVKTGAGAGQPWRGRRY
;
A
#
# COMPACT_ATOMS: atom_id res chain seq x y z
N MET A 1 31.12 14.49 -28.33
CA MET A 1 30.98 13.49 -27.25
C MET A 1 29.49 13.26 -27.03
N SER A 2 29.00 12.03 -27.24
CA SER A 2 27.61 11.69 -26.92
C SER A 2 27.49 11.58 -25.40
N THR A 3 26.65 12.42 -24.81
CA THR A 3 26.37 12.41 -23.37
C THR A 3 25.27 11.42 -23.06
N VAL A 4 25.53 10.49 -22.15
CA VAL A 4 24.50 9.58 -21.60
C VAL A 4 23.55 10.38 -20.71
N THR A 5 22.24 10.22 -20.91
CA THR A 5 21.22 10.86 -20.08
C THR A 5 20.76 9.96 -18.94
N ILE A 6 20.10 10.52 -17.92
CA ILE A 6 19.51 9.73 -16.84
C ILE A 6 18.45 8.75 -17.37
N THR A 7 17.72 9.14 -18.42
CA THR A 7 16.74 8.27 -19.09
C THR A 7 17.42 7.05 -19.71
N ASP A 8 18.64 7.18 -20.23
CA ASP A 8 19.38 6.06 -20.83
C ASP A 8 19.82 5.01 -19.79
N LEU A 9 19.90 5.39 -18.51
CA LEU A 9 20.15 4.47 -17.40
C LEU A 9 18.92 3.66 -17.01
N ALA A 10 17.72 4.09 -17.41
CA ALA A 10 16.48 3.40 -17.09
C ALA A 10 16.28 2.18 -18.01
N ARG A 11 15.72 1.10 -17.45
CA ARG A 11 15.34 -0.09 -18.22
C ARG A 11 14.37 0.28 -19.33
N GLU A 12 14.50 -0.36 -20.50
CA GLU A 12 13.63 -0.12 -21.65
C GLU A 12 12.14 -0.30 -21.33
N ASN A 13 11.78 -1.33 -20.58
CA ASN A 13 10.40 -1.54 -20.16
C ASN A 13 9.88 -0.43 -19.22
N VAL A 14 10.76 0.25 -18.47
CA VAL A 14 10.40 1.40 -17.62
C VAL A 14 10.23 2.66 -18.46
N ARG A 15 11.03 2.83 -19.51
CA ARG A 15 10.88 3.95 -20.46
C ARG A 15 9.60 3.87 -21.28
N ASN A 16 9.20 2.65 -21.65
CA ASN A 16 8.07 2.43 -22.54
C ASN A 16 6.74 2.17 -21.81
N LEU A 17 6.74 1.99 -20.48
CA LEU A 17 5.49 1.75 -19.75
C LEU A 17 4.60 3.00 -19.76
N THR A 18 3.30 2.78 -19.86
CA THR A 18 2.31 3.79 -19.51
C THR A 18 1.93 3.59 -18.05
N PRO A 19 2.13 4.59 -17.18
CA PRO A 19 1.85 4.45 -15.75
C PRO A 19 0.34 4.30 -15.51
N TYR A 20 -0.02 3.60 -14.43
CA TYR A 20 -1.42 3.49 -14.00
C TYR A 20 -2.04 4.88 -13.77
N GLN A 21 -3.22 5.09 -14.34
CA GLN A 21 -3.99 6.33 -14.19
C GLN A 21 -5.10 6.10 -13.16
N SER A 22 -4.95 6.69 -11.97
CA SER A 22 -6.00 6.67 -10.95
C SER A 22 -7.09 7.70 -11.22
N ALA A 23 -8.27 7.50 -10.62
CA ALA A 23 -9.39 8.45 -10.65
C ALA A 23 -8.98 9.90 -10.33
N ARG A 24 -8.02 10.09 -9.41
CA ARG A 24 -7.47 11.40 -9.03
C ARG A 24 -6.71 12.09 -10.16
N ARG A 25 -6.03 11.33 -11.02
CA ARG A 25 -5.23 11.86 -12.13
C ARG A 25 -6.08 12.24 -13.34
N LEU A 26 -7.26 11.63 -13.47
CA LEU A 26 -8.21 11.93 -14.56
C LEU A 26 -9.00 13.21 -14.31
N GLY A 27 -9.02 13.72 -13.07
CA GLY A 27 -9.61 15.02 -12.73
C GLY A 27 -11.13 15.08 -12.93
N GLY A 28 -11.72 16.17 -12.43
CA GLY A 28 -13.15 16.45 -12.50
C GLY A 28 -13.56 17.39 -11.38
N ASN A 29 -14.45 18.35 -11.68
CA ASN A 29 -15.17 19.12 -10.66
C ASN A 29 -16.56 18.51 -10.57
N GLY A 30 -16.99 18.13 -9.37
CA GLY A 30 -18.31 17.55 -9.17
C GLY A 30 -18.61 17.31 -7.70
N ASP A 31 -19.91 17.25 -7.41
CA ASP A 31 -20.41 17.00 -6.05
C ASP A 31 -20.75 15.51 -5.82
N VAL A 32 -20.68 14.69 -6.88
CA VAL A 32 -20.99 13.26 -6.87
C VAL A 32 -19.77 12.45 -7.35
N TRP A 33 -19.21 11.64 -6.45
CA TRP A 33 -17.98 10.88 -6.67
C TRP A 33 -18.28 9.38 -6.71
N LEU A 34 -18.35 8.80 -7.91
CA LEU A 34 -18.67 7.38 -8.15
C LEU A 34 -17.64 6.67 -9.04
N ASN A 35 -16.40 7.19 -9.10
CA ASN A 35 -15.36 6.74 -10.03
C ASN A 35 -14.21 5.94 -9.39
N ALA A 36 -14.18 5.80 -8.06
CA ALA A 36 -13.08 5.16 -7.32
C ALA A 36 -13.51 3.93 -6.49
N ASN A 37 -14.76 3.49 -6.58
CA ASN A 37 -15.34 2.41 -5.76
C ASN A 37 -15.17 2.61 -4.25
N GLU A 38 -15.10 3.86 -3.78
CA GLU A 38 -15.07 4.19 -2.35
C GLU A 38 -16.48 4.03 -1.75
N TYR A 39 -16.55 3.69 -0.46
CA TYR A 39 -17.82 3.71 0.26
C TYR A 39 -18.31 5.17 0.38
N PRO A 40 -19.58 5.49 0.07
CA PRO A 40 -20.04 6.87 -0.15
C PRO A 40 -20.11 7.74 1.12
N THR A 41 -20.00 7.16 2.32
CA THR A 41 -20.15 7.88 3.58
C THR A 41 -18.93 7.67 4.47
N ALA A 42 -18.39 8.75 5.04
CA ALA A 42 -17.24 8.64 5.92
C ALA A 42 -17.60 7.88 7.22
N VAL A 43 -16.69 7.01 7.67
CA VAL A 43 -16.75 6.35 8.98
C VAL A 43 -15.62 6.90 9.83
N GLU A 44 -15.95 7.42 11.02
CA GLU A 44 -14.99 8.10 11.87
C GLU A 44 -14.09 7.13 12.65
N PHE A 45 -12.79 7.42 12.69
CA PHE A 45 -11.80 6.74 13.55
C PHE A 45 -10.80 7.76 14.07
N GLN A 46 -10.32 7.58 15.31
CA GLN A 46 -9.31 8.44 15.93
C GLN A 46 -7.98 7.69 16.09
N LEU A 47 -6.86 8.40 15.97
CA LEU A 47 -5.54 7.82 16.23
C LEU A 47 -5.37 7.56 17.72
N THR A 48 -5.11 6.30 18.08
CA THR A 48 -4.92 5.87 19.47
C THR A 48 -3.45 5.71 19.85
N GLN A 49 -2.56 5.50 18.88
CA GLN A 49 -1.13 5.29 19.11
C GLN A 49 -0.33 6.56 18.83
N GLN A 50 0.46 7.00 19.81
CA GLN A 50 1.31 8.21 19.73
C GLN A 50 2.80 7.87 19.56
N THR A 51 3.10 6.81 18.82
CA THR A 51 4.47 6.27 18.63
C THR A 51 4.99 6.47 17.20
N LEU A 52 4.54 7.54 16.52
CA LEU A 52 4.85 7.82 15.11
C LEU A 52 6.34 8.04 14.82
N ASN A 53 7.15 8.29 15.85
CA ASN A 53 8.60 8.43 15.75
C ASN A 53 9.35 7.09 15.70
N ARG A 54 8.65 5.96 15.74
CA ARG A 54 9.21 4.60 15.69
C ARG A 54 8.64 3.83 14.51
N TYR A 55 9.43 2.91 13.98
CA TYR A 55 8.94 1.97 12.97
C TYR A 55 7.85 1.07 13.56
N PRO A 56 6.78 0.78 12.80
CA PRO A 56 5.80 -0.22 13.20
C PRO A 56 6.41 -1.63 13.08
N GLU A 57 5.68 -2.62 13.58
CA GLU A 57 5.96 -4.02 13.26
C GLU A 57 5.82 -4.27 11.75
N CYS A 58 6.61 -5.21 11.20
CA CYS A 58 6.49 -5.63 9.80
C CYS A 58 5.10 -6.21 9.47
N GLN A 59 4.47 -6.87 10.45
CA GLN A 59 3.11 -7.40 10.39
C GLN A 59 2.41 -7.10 11.72
N PRO A 60 1.69 -5.97 11.87
CA PRO A 60 1.05 -5.58 13.13
C PRO A 60 0.14 -6.69 13.66
N LYS A 61 0.52 -7.28 14.80
CA LYS A 61 -0.12 -8.48 15.34
C LYS A 61 -1.64 -8.33 15.49
N ALA A 62 -2.07 -7.20 16.07
CA ALA A 62 -3.48 -6.91 16.28
C ALA A 62 -4.29 -6.88 14.98
N VAL A 63 -3.74 -6.35 13.88
CA VAL A 63 -4.42 -6.30 12.58
C VAL A 63 -4.58 -7.72 12.01
N ILE A 64 -3.53 -8.54 12.09
CA ILE A 64 -3.54 -9.92 11.58
C ILE A 64 -4.53 -10.78 12.36
N GLU A 65 -4.53 -10.70 13.68
CA GLU A 65 -5.44 -11.48 14.54
C GLU A 65 -6.91 -11.09 14.29
N ASN A 66 -7.21 -9.79 14.28
CA ASN A 66 -8.57 -9.30 14.05
C ASN A 66 -9.08 -9.69 12.65
N TYR A 67 -8.23 -9.58 11.62
CA TYR A 67 -8.63 -9.94 10.26
C TYR A 67 -8.77 -11.45 10.07
N ALA A 68 -7.90 -12.25 10.66
CA ALA A 68 -8.00 -13.72 10.61
C ALA A 68 -9.27 -14.22 11.30
N GLN A 69 -9.61 -13.64 12.45
CA GLN A 69 -10.87 -13.90 13.14
C GLN A 69 -12.07 -13.52 12.28
N TYR A 70 -12.09 -12.31 11.70
CA TYR A 70 -13.15 -11.85 10.79
C TYR A 70 -13.32 -12.78 9.58
N ALA A 71 -12.22 -13.18 8.95
CA ALA A 71 -12.23 -14.01 7.75
C ALA A 71 -12.38 -15.53 8.03
N GLY A 72 -12.40 -15.96 9.30
CA GLY A 72 -12.53 -17.37 9.67
C GLY A 72 -11.31 -18.24 9.31
N VAL A 73 -10.13 -17.64 9.21
CA VAL A 73 -8.88 -18.32 8.83
C VAL A 73 -7.88 -18.35 9.99
N LYS A 74 -6.88 -19.23 9.91
CA LYS A 74 -5.80 -19.24 10.89
C LYS A 74 -4.87 -18.05 10.66
N THR A 75 -4.42 -17.43 11.74
CA THR A 75 -3.26 -16.54 11.70
C THR A 75 -2.05 -17.35 11.23
N GLY A 76 -1.37 -16.92 10.16
CA GLY A 76 -0.19 -17.62 9.67
C GLY A 76 0.86 -17.82 10.78
N ALA A 77 1.60 -18.93 10.74
CA ALA A 77 2.69 -19.23 11.68
C ALA A 77 3.81 -18.19 11.51
N GLY A 78 3.66 -17.03 12.13
CA GLY A 78 4.51 -15.87 11.88
C GLY A 78 4.02 -14.54 12.45
N ALA A 79 2.83 -14.48 13.08
CA ALA A 79 2.27 -13.28 13.72
C ALA A 79 3.02 -12.80 15.00
N GLY A 80 4.34 -12.86 14.97
CA GLY A 80 5.26 -12.54 16.07
C GLY A 80 6.68 -13.12 15.92
N GLN A 81 6.97 -13.86 14.83
CA GLN A 81 8.34 -14.27 14.52
C GLN A 81 8.95 -13.23 13.57
N PRO A 82 10.13 -12.66 13.86
CA PRO A 82 10.83 -11.82 12.89
C PRO A 82 10.99 -12.62 11.60
N TRP A 83 10.82 -11.96 10.45
CA TRP A 83 10.92 -12.57 9.12
C TRP A 83 12.25 -13.33 9.01
N ARG A 84 12.22 -14.65 9.27
CA ARG A 84 13.37 -15.52 9.07
C ARG A 84 13.43 -15.72 7.58
N GLY A 85 14.21 -14.87 6.91
CA GLY A 85 14.47 -14.99 5.49
C GLY A 85 14.69 -16.45 5.16
N ARG A 86 13.86 -16.98 4.26
CA ARG A 86 14.18 -18.20 3.55
C ARG A 86 15.47 -17.88 2.80
N ARG A 87 16.60 -18.27 3.41
CA ARG A 87 17.85 -18.42 2.70
C ARG A 87 17.54 -19.39 1.57
N TYR A 88 17.86 -18.97 0.35
CA TYR A 88 17.83 -19.80 -0.85
C TYR A 88 18.52 -21.15 -0.58
#